data_AF-A0A9D7LHI3-F1
#
_entry.id   AF-A0A9D7LHI3-F1
#
_cell.length_a   1.000
_cell.length_b   1.000
_cell.length_c   1.000
_cell.angle_alpha   90.00
_cell.angle_beta   90.00
_cell.angle_gamma   90.00
#
_symmetry.space_group_name_H-M   'P 1'
#
loop_
_entity.id
_entity.type
_entity.pdbx_description
1 polymer ?
#
loop_
_entity_poly.entity_id
_entity_poly.type
_entity_poly.pdbx_seq_one_letter_code
_entity_poly.pdbx_strand_id
1 'polypeptide(L)'
;MVMTWTARALTPEEHAAVTTNAKVVVDLLEDEPPHPKLALHLGTAWHGIHWLLTGTAYESESAVGQAIFGGEPIGRNLGHGPAHLLDHRVVRRVDDALESLSVADLADRFDPDLMVEADISPGFWHDPEIFETLLAPRYRALQRFYRRARKAGAPVLTAIL
;
A
#
# COMPACT_ATOMS: atom_id res chain seq x y z
N MET A 1 -8.36 14.24 -10.32
CA MET A 1 -7.45 13.10 -10.55
C MET A 1 -7.90 11.97 -9.66
N VAL A 2 -7.78 10.73 -10.13
CA VAL A 2 -8.12 9.54 -9.35
C VAL A 2 -6.92 9.23 -8.46
N MET A 3 -7.11 9.21 -7.14
CA MET A 3 -6.05 8.87 -6.19
C MET A 3 -5.70 7.40 -6.26
N THR A 4 -4.45 7.08 -6.56
CA THR A 4 -3.95 5.72 -6.66
C THR A 4 -2.77 5.49 -5.74
N TRP A 5 -2.56 4.24 -5.32
CA TRP A 5 -1.41 3.87 -4.49
C TRP A 5 -0.45 2.98 -5.28
N THR A 6 0.84 3.27 -5.15
CA THR A 6 1.93 2.48 -5.71
C THR A 6 3.00 2.21 -4.66
N ALA A 7 3.73 1.11 -4.81
CA ALA A 7 4.90 0.80 -4.03
C ALA A 7 5.96 0.07 -4.83
N ARG A 8 7.21 0.22 -4.40
CA ARG A 8 8.38 -0.48 -4.93
C ARG A 8 9.22 -1.06 -3.79
N ALA A 9 9.54 -2.35 -3.88
CA ALA A 9 10.60 -2.95 -3.06
C ALA A 9 11.96 -2.56 -3.65
N LEU A 10 12.80 -1.90 -2.87
CA LEU A 10 14.05 -1.30 -3.35
C LEU A 10 15.18 -2.33 -3.39
N THR A 11 15.97 -2.34 -4.46
CA THR A 11 17.28 -3.01 -4.45
C THR A 11 18.25 -2.26 -3.50
N PRO A 12 19.39 -2.87 -3.11
CA PRO A 12 20.40 -2.16 -2.33
C PRO A 12 20.88 -0.87 -3.00
N GLU A 13 21.04 -0.87 -4.33
CA GLU A 13 21.45 0.28 -5.11
C GLU A 13 20.36 1.37 -5.13
N GLU A 14 19.10 0.99 -5.36
CA GLU A 14 17.97 1.92 -5.34
C GLU A 14 17.77 2.53 -3.95
N HIS A 15 17.93 1.74 -2.88
CA HIS A 15 17.85 2.24 -1.51
C HIS A 15 18.97 3.26 -1.20
N ALA A 16 20.20 2.99 -1.63
CA ALA A 16 21.30 3.94 -1.49
C ALA A 16 21.05 5.23 -2.31
N ALA A 17 20.47 5.10 -3.50
CA ALA A 17 20.13 6.23 -4.36
C ALA A 17 19.03 7.11 -3.74
N VAL A 18 17.94 6.50 -3.25
CA VAL A 18 16.80 7.19 -2.63
C VAL A 18 17.22 7.97 -1.38
N THR A 19 18.10 7.39 -0.55
CA THR A 19 18.61 8.03 0.68
C THR A 19 19.61 9.17 0.41
N THR A 20 20.25 9.18 -0.77
CA THR A 20 21.20 10.23 -1.16
C THR A 20 20.56 11.33 -2.01
N ASN A 21 19.61 10.98 -2.86
CA ASN A 21 18.97 11.88 -3.81
C ASN A 21 17.48 11.57 -3.94
N ALA A 22 16.68 12.32 -3.20
CA ALA A 22 15.23 12.18 -3.20
C ALA A 22 14.55 12.50 -4.54
N LYS A 23 15.27 13.01 -5.56
CA LYS A 23 14.70 13.19 -6.91
C LYS A 23 14.43 11.86 -7.61
N VAL A 24 15.18 10.81 -7.28
CA VAL A 24 15.05 9.47 -7.86
C VAL A 24 13.75 8.77 -7.42
N VAL A 25 13.13 9.23 -6.33
CA VAL A 25 11.90 8.67 -5.77
C VAL A 25 10.77 8.60 -6.80
N VAL A 26 10.56 9.68 -7.55
CA VAL A 26 9.45 9.76 -8.53
C VAL A 26 9.69 8.79 -9.67
N ASP A 27 10.90 8.78 -10.24
CA ASP A 27 11.27 7.91 -11.34
C ASP A 27 11.11 6.42 -10.99
N LEU A 28 11.34 6.04 -9.73
CA LEU A 28 11.16 4.66 -9.27
C LEU A 28 9.70 4.26 -9.04
N LEU A 29 8.85 5.22 -8.64
CA LEU A 29 7.43 4.99 -8.34
C LEU A 29 6.55 5.06 -9.59
N GLU A 30 6.95 5.87 -10.57
CA GLU A 30 6.30 6.07 -11.87
C GLU A 30 7.03 5.31 -13.00
N ASP A 31 7.78 4.26 -12.66
CA ASP A 31 8.51 3.39 -13.59
C ASP A 31 7.55 2.68 -14.56
N GLU A 32 7.53 3.07 -15.84
CA GLU A 32 6.61 2.51 -16.84
C GLU A 32 7.31 1.71 -17.96
N PRO A 33 6.92 0.43 -18.18
CA PRO A 33 5.93 -0.32 -17.42
C PRO A 33 6.42 -0.69 -16.01
N PRO A 34 5.52 -0.88 -15.02
CA PRO A 34 5.92 -1.16 -13.65
C PRO A 34 6.80 -2.40 -13.57
N HIS A 35 7.89 -2.32 -12.80
CA HIS A 35 8.78 -3.47 -12.66
C HIS A 35 8.00 -4.70 -12.16
N PRO A 36 7.93 -5.80 -12.93
CA PRO A 36 6.96 -6.89 -12.71
C PRO A 36 7.18 -7.66 -11.40
N LYS A 37 8.36 -7.50 -10.80
CA LYS A 37 8.71 -8.11 -9.52
C LYS A 37 8.97 -7.12 -8.41
N LEU A 38 9.14 -5.84 -8.67
CA LEU A 38 9.54 -4.90 -7.63
C LEU A 38 8.45 -3.89 -7.35
N ALA A 39 7.55 -3.65 -8.30
CA ALA A 39 6.43 -2.76 -8.14
C ALA A 39 5.15 -3.49 -7.71
N LEU A 40 4.27 -2.77 -7.04
CA LEU A 40 2.87 -3.10 -6.81
C LEU A 40 2.05 -1.84 -7.00
N HIS A 41 1.01 -1.92 -7.83
CA HIS A 41 0.00 -0.88 -7.95
C HIS A 41 -1.32 -1.40 -7.38
N LEU A 42 -1.90 -0.68 -6.41
CA LEU A 42 -3.22 -1.00 -5.86
C LEU A 42 -4.36 -0.27 -6.59
N GLY A 43 -4.05 0.67 -7.49
CA GLY A 43 -5.07 1.49 -8.12
C GLY A 43 -5.86 2.24 -7.06
N THR A 44 -7.18 2.29 -7.18
CA THR A 44 -8.10 2.92 -6.21
C THR A 44 -8.46 2.04 -5.01
N ALA A 45 -7.96 0.81 -4.95
CA ALA A 45 -8.32 -0.14 -3.90
C ALA A 45 -7.68 0.17 -2.54
N TRP A 46 -6.70 1.08 -2.49
CA TRP A 46 -5.83 1.29 -1.33
C TRP A 46 -6.59 1.66 -0.05
N HIS A 47 -7.52 2.61 -0.14
CA HIS A 47 -8.24 3.08 1.05
C HIS A 47 -9.24 2.04 1.54
N GLY A 48 -9.90 1.35 0.61
CA GLY A 48 -10.78 0.23 0.94
C GLY A 48 -10.03 -0.91 1.62
N ILE A 49 -8.85 -1.29 1.10
CA ILE A 49 -8.00 -2.29 1.75
C ILE A 49 -7.56 -1.80 3.13
N HIS A 50 -7.15 -0.55 3.27
CA HIS A 50 -6.76 0.05 4.56
C HIS A 50 -7.90 -0.02 5.58
N TRP A 51 -9.11 0.35 5.18
CA TRP A 51 -10.30 0.26 6.00
C TRP A 51 -10.57 -1.17 6.47
N LEU A 52 -10.54 -2.16 5.57
CA LEU A 52 -10.78 -3.55 5.94
C LEU A 52 -9.70 -4.13 6.87
N LEU A 53 -8.48 -3.61 6.79
CA LEU A 53 -7.39 -3.99 7.67
C LEU A 53 -7.53 -3.40 9.08
N THR A 54 -7.94 -2.13 9.19
CA THR A 54 -7.80 -1.34 10.42
C THR A 54 -9.12 -0.94 11.07
N GLY A 55 -10.22 -0.92 10.31
CA GLY A 55 -11.50 -0.31 10.71
C GLY A 55 -11.46 1.22 10.80
N THR A 56 -10.44 1.87 10.23
CA THR A 56 -10.27 3.32 10.26
C THR A 56 -9.86 3.85 8.89
N ALA A 57 -10.08 5.14 8.64
CA ALA A 57 -9.72 5.75 7.37
C ALA A 57 -8.20 5.97 7.21
N TYR A 58 -7.50 6.40 8.27
CA TYR A 58 -6.13 6.92 8.12
C TYR A 58 -5.14 6.50 9.22
N GLU A 59 -5.48 5.55 10.12
CA GLU A 59 -4.50 5.15 11.14
C GLU A 59 -3.24 4.53 10.52
N SER A 60 -2.07 4.81 11.08
CA SER A 60 -0.81 4.25 10.60
C SER A 60 0.11 3.79 11.73
N GLU A 61 -0.43 3.66 12.95
CA GLU A 61 0.33 3.23 14.12
C GLU A 61 0.43 1.70 14.17
N SER A 62 -0.63 1.00 13.77
CA SER A 62 -0.63 -0.46 13.75
C SER A 62 0.22 -1.02 12.61
N ALA A 63 0.69 -2.27 12.79
CA ALA A 63 1.47 -2.93 11.75
C ALA A 63 0.68 -3.12 10.43
N VAL A 64 -0.64 -3.28 10.48
CA VAL A 64 -1.46 -3.39 9.26
C VAL A 64 -1.76 -2.02 8.65
N GLY A 65 -1.94 -0.96 9.45
CA GLY A 65 -2.12 0.40 8.94
C GLY A 65 -0.86 0.93 8.26
N GLN A 66 0.31 0.51 8.75
CA GLN A 66 1.59 0.82 8.10
C GLN A 66 1.72 0.24 6.68
N ALA A 67 0.89 -0.73 6.29
CA ALA A 67 0.94 -1.30 4.94
C ALA A 67 0.62 -0.28 3.84
N ILE A 68 -0.18 0.75 4.15
CA ILE A 68 -0.61 1.79 3.21
C ILE A 68 -0.05 3.16 3.59
N PHE A 69 -0.13 3.53 4.88
CA PHE A 69 0.21 4.87 5.38
C PHE A 69 1.47 4.91 6.26
N GLY A 70 2.21 3.81 6.36
CA GLY A 70 3.39 3.71 7.20
C GLY A 70 4.66 4.28 6.56
N GLY A 71 5.75 4.20 7.34
CA GLY A 71 7.08 4.61 6.89
C GLY A 71 7.33 6.11 7.04
N GLU A 72 8.59 6.47 6.85
CA GLU A 72 9.07 7.85 7.01
C GLU A 72 8.93 8.63 5.71
N PRO A 73 8.42 9.88 5.74
CA PRO A 73 8.25 10.68 4.55
C PRO A 73 9.59 10.97 3.87
N ILE A 74 9.63 10.89 2.53
CA ILE A 74 10.83 11.11 1.73
C ILE A 74 10.52 11.86 0.43
N GLY A 75 11.36 12.85 0.12
CA GLY A 75 11.23 13.66 -1.08
C GLY A 75 10.17 14.75 -1.00
N ARG A 76 9.74 15.22 -2.17
CA ARG A 76 8.77 16.32 -2.30
C ARG A 76 7.33 15.79 -2.29
N ASN A 77 6.37 16.68 -2.09
CA ASN A 77 4.96 16.38 -2.27
C ASN A 77 4.66 16.01 -3.75
N LEU A 78 3.97 14.89 -3.95
CA LEU A 78 3.60 14.30 -5.25
C LEU A 78 2.13 14.50 -5.61
N GLY A 79 1.43 15.40 -4.91
CA GLY A 79 0.01 15.71 -5.10
C GLY A 79 -0.81 15.39 -3.84
N HIS A 80 -0.57 14.22 -3.25
CA HIS A 80 -1.27 13.73 -2.06
C HIS A 80 -0.36 13.55 -0.84
N GLY A 81 0.81 14.21 -0.85
CA GLY A 81 1.85 14.05 0.16
C GLY A 81 3.17 13.57 -0.45
N PRO A 82 4.24 13.45 0.35
CA PRO A 82 5.48 12.83 -0.10
C PRO A 82 5.32 11.32 -0.28
N ALA A 83 6.32 10.69 -0.90
CA ALA A 83 6.47 9.25 -0.76
C ALA A 83 6.89 8.89 0.67
N HIS A 84 6.73 7.63 1.05
CA HIS A 84 7.13 7.10 2.35
C HIS A 84 8.07 5.91 2.18
N LEU A 85 9.07 5.82 3.04
CA LEU A 85 10.05 4.74 3.09
C LEU A 85 9.83 3.88 4.32
N LEU A 86 9.50 2.60 4.10
CA LEU A 86 9.39 1.57 5.12
C LEU A 86 10.72 0.82 5.17
N ASP A 87 11.38 0.83 6.33
CA ASP A 87 12.59 0.03 6.54
C ASP A 87 12.29 -1.47 6.60
N HIS A 88 13.33 -2.31 6.59
CA HIS A 88 13.15 -3.77 6.63
C HIS A 88 12.43 -4.27 7.88
N ARG A 89 12.46 -3.53 9.01
CA ARG A 89 11.83 -3.93 10.28
C ARG A 89 10.35 -3.69 10.19
N VAL A 90 9.95 -2.53 9.65
CA VAL A 90 8.56 -2.19 9.34
C VAL A 90 8.01 -3.18 8.33
N VAL A 91 8.70 -3.42 7.21
CA VAL A 91 8.29 -4.40 6.18
C VAL A 91 8.04 -5.78 6.78
N ARG A 92 8.90 -6.25 7.70
CA ARG A 92 8.70 -7.53 8.39
C ARG A 92 7.42 -7.53 9.24
N ARG A 93 7.21 -6.49 10.06
CA ARG A 93 6.01 -6.38 10.90
C ARG A 93 4.73 -6.30 10.07
N VAL A 94 4.76 -5.56 8.96
CA VAL A 94 3.64 -5.49 8.02
C VAL A 94 3.35 -6.87 7.44
N ASP A 95 4.36 -7.58 6.93
CA ASP A 95 4.16 -8.93 6.38
C ASP A 95 3.60 -9.93 7.42
N ASP A 96 4.16 -9.94 8.64
CA ASP A 96 3.65 -10.77 9.75
C ASP A 96 2.16 -10.47 10.03
N ALA A 97 1.79 -9.19 10.06
CA ALA A 97 0.42 -8.77 10.36
C ALA A 97 -0.55 -9.07 9.19
N LEU A 98 -0.13 -8.85 7.95
CA LEU A 98 -0.90 -9.21 6.76
C LEU A 98 -1.07 -10.72 6.60
N GLU A 99 -0.10 -11.53 7.03
CA GLU A 99 -0.21 -12.99 7.02
C GLU A 99 -1.24 -13.50 8.02
N SER A 100 -1.47 -12.77 9.11
CA SER A 100 -2.47 -13.12 10.13
C SER A 100 -3.93 -12.86 9.69
N LEU A 101 -4.14 -12.12 8.59
CA LEU A 101 -5.45 -11.77 8.07
C LEU A 101 -5.69 -12.42 6.71
N SER A 102 -6.67 -13.30 6.65
CA SER A 102 -7.10 -13.96 5.43
C SER A 102 -8.01 -13.04 4.59
N VAL A 103 -8.19 -13.41 3.31
CA VAL A 103 -9.19 -12.72 2.47
C VAL A 103 -10.60 -12.88 3.03
N ALA A 104 -10.90 -14.02 3.68
CA ALA A 104 -12.20 -14.25 4.31
C ALA A 104 -12.42 -13.29 5.50
N ASP A 105 -11.39 -13.02 6.29
CA ASP A 105 -11.48 -12.03 7.39
C ASP A 105 -11.79 -10.62 6.85
N LEU A 106 -11.25 -10.28 5.67
CA LEU A 106 -11.58 -9.01 5.01
C LEU A 106 -12.99 -9.02 4.42
N ALA A 107 -13.48 -10.16 3.94
CA ALA A 107 -14.85 -10.31 3.43
C ALA A 107 -15.87 -10.12 4.56
N ASP A 108 -15.61 -10.70 5.73
CA ASP A 108 -16.48 -10.57 6.92
C ASP A 108 -16.53 -9.12 7.45
N ARG A 109 -15.53 -8.31 7.14
CA ARG A 109 -15.45 -6.87 7.51
C ARG A 109 -15.99 -5.94 6.42
N PHE A 110 -16.30 -6.46 5.24
CA PHE A 110 -16.71 -5.63 4.12
C PHE A 110 -18.15 -5.17 4.30
N ASP A 111 -18.28 -3.87 4.57
CA ASP A 111 -19.57 -3.18 4.71
C ASP A 111 -19.53 -1.90 3.84
N PRO A 112 -20.15 -1.93 2.64
CA PRO A 112 -20.20 -0.78 1.74
C PRO A 112 -20.75 0.49 2.38
N ASP A 113 -21.78 0.37 3.23
CA ASP A 113 -22.47 1.51 3.80
C ASP A 113 -21.58 2.20 4.83
N LEU A 114 -20.92 1.42 5.69
CA LEU A 114 -19.93 1.96 6.63
C LEU A 114 -18.73 2.59 5.91
N MET A 115 -18.28 2.02 4.79
CA MET A 115 -17.19 2.59 4.01
C MET A 115 -17.58 3.92 3.35
N VAL A 116 -18.83 4.06 2.92
CA VAL A 116 -19.36 5.32 2.38
C VAL A 116 -19.54 6.35 3.48
N GLU A 117 -20.09 5.96 4.63
CA GLU A 117 -20.24 6.84 5.81
C GLU A 117 -18.90 7.34 6.34
N ALA A 118 -17.86 6.51 6.30
CA ALA A 118 -16.50 6.86 6.72
C ALA A 118 -15.70 7.62 5.65
N ASP A 119 -16.33 8.09 4.57
CA ASP A 119 -15.70 8.83 3.47
C ASP A 119 -14.48 8.11 2.86
N ILE A 120 -14.55 6.78 2.77
CA ILE A 120 -13.45 5.97 2.24
C ILE A 120 -13.34 6.21 0.73
N SER A 121 -12.27 6.87 0.30
CA SER A 121 -11.94 7.07 -1.11
C SER A 121 -11.97 5.76 -1.91
N PRO A 122 -12.63 5.71 -3.08
CA PRO A 122 -13.10 6.87 -3.83
C PRO A 122 -14.58 7.25 -3.59
N GLY A 123 -15.26 6.59 -2.63
CA GLY A 123 -16.63 6.91 -2.23
C GLY A 123 -17.74 6.16 -2.99
N PHE A 124 -17.39 5.18 -3.83
CA PHE A 124 -18.35 4.37 -4.58
C PHE A 124 -18.21 2.87 -4.30
N TRP A 125 -18.51 2.48 -3.05
CA TRP A 125 -18.41 1.10 -2.57
C TRP A 125 -19.69 0.28 -2.67
N HIS A 126 -20.81 0.91 -3.06
CA HIS A 126 -22.15 0.31 -3.07
C HIS A 126 -22.30 -0.94 -3.96
N ASP A 127 -21.36 -1.19 -4.87
CA ASP A 127 -21.36 -2.40 -5.69
C ASP A 127 -20.85 -3.60 -4.85
N PRO A 128 -21.70 -4.59 -4.54
CA PRO A 128 -21.29 -5.75 -3.74
C PRO A 128 -20.23 -6.61 -4.46
N GLU A 129 -20.11 -6.54 -5.79
CA GLU A 129 -19.09 -7.27 -6.54
C GLU A 129 -17.69 -6.65 -6.38
N ILE A 130 -17.58 -5.42 -5.86
CA ILE A 130 -16.29 -4.72 -5.72
C ILE A 130 -15.32 -5.46 -4.80
N PHE A 131 -15.85 -6.21 -3.83
CA PHE A 131 -15.00 -7.02 -2.96
C PHE A 131 -14.24 -8.08 -3.77
N GLU A 132 -14.96 -8.89 -4.55
CA GLU A 132 -14.36 -10.00 -5.29
C GLU A 132 -13.58 -9.53 -6.52
N THR A 133 -14.03 -8.46 -7.18
CA THR A 133 -13.44 -7.98 -8.43
C THR A 133 -12.26 -7.04 -8.23
N LEU A 134 -12.24 -6.27 -7.13
CA LEU A 134 -11.21 -5.26 -6.87
C LEU A 134 -10.45 -5.53 -5.57
N LEU A 135 -11.12 -5.60 -4.41
CA LEU A 135 -10.45 -5.59 -3.11
C LEU A 135 -9.69 -6.90 -2.84
N ALA A 136 -10.33 -8.06 -2.99
CA ALA A 136 -9.73 -9.35 -2.70
C ALA A 136 -8.51 -9.68 -3.60
N PRO A 137 -8.56 -9.48 -4.94
CA PRO A 137 -7.39 -9.69 -5.79
C PRO A 137 -6.21 -8.76 -5.43
N ARG A 138 -6.50 -7.49 -5.10
CA ARG A 138 -5.49 -6.50 -4.73
C ARG A 138 -4.90 -6.77 -3.34
N TYR A 139 -5.70 -7.23 -2.40
CA TYR A 139 -5.21 -7.64 -1.10
C TYR A 139 -4.26 -8.84 -1.20
N ARG A 140 -4.62 -9.87 -1.98
CA ARG A 140 -3.72 -11.00 -2.26
C ARG A 140 -2.42 -10.54 -2.92
N ALA A 141 -2.47 -9.52 -3.78
CA ALA A 141 -1.29 -8.92 -4.40
C ALA A 141 -0.42 -8.18 -3.37
N LEU A 142 -1.02 -7.45 -2.44
CA LEU A 142 -0.35 -6.78 -1.32
C LEU A 142 0.38 -7.77 -0.42
N GLN A 143 -0.28 -8.86 -0.01
CA GLN A 143 0.35 -9.93 0.77
C GLN A 143 1.55 -10.53 0.03
N ARG A 144 1.40 -10.86 -1.26
CA ARG A 144 2.52 -11.38 -2.06
C ARG A 144 3.66 -10.38 -2.20
N PHE A 145 3.36 -9.09 -2.29
CA PHE A 145 4.36 -8.05 -2.40
C PHE A 145 5.21 -7.94 -1.12
N TYR A 146 4.57 -7.74 0.03
CA TYR A 146 5.27 -7.61 1.31
C TYR A 146 6.05 -8.88 1.68
N ARG A 147 5.50 -10.07 1.39
CA ARG A 147 6.21 -11.33 1.60
C ARG A 147 7.50 -11.44 0.80
N ARG A 148 7.51 -10.96 -0.44
CA ARG A 148 8.71 -10.95 -1.29
C ARG A 148 9.71 -9.90 -0.82
N ALA A 149 9.24 -8.71 -0.47
CA ALA A 149 10.08 -7.65 0.08
C ALA A 149 10.80 -8.13 1.35
N ARG A 150 10.06 -8.74 2.29
CA ARG A 150 10.62 -9.36 3.49
C ARG A 150 11.67 -10.42 3.15
N LYS A 151 11.35 -11.36 2.25
CA LYS A 151 12.30 -12.43 1.86
C LYS A 151 13.59 -11.88 1.26
N ALA A 152 13.52 -10.76 0.56
CA ALA A 152 14.68 -10.07 -0.01
C ALA A 152 15.39 -9.16 1.00
N GLY A 153 14.83 -8.92 2.19
CA GLY A 153 15.32 -7.89 3.11
C GLY A 153 15.20 -6.47 2.55
N ALA A 154 14.31 -6.26 1.57
CA ALA A 154 14.18 -5.02 0.84
C ALA A 154 13.32 -4.00 1.61
N PRO A 155 13.79 -2.75 1.80
CA PRO A 155 12.93 -1.63 2.14
C PRO A 155 11.86 -1.41 1.07
N VAL A 156 10.74 -0.79 1.45
CA VAL A 156 9.64 -0.48 0.54
C VAL A 156 9.46 1.03 0.45
N LEU A 157 9.46 1.56 -0.77
CA LEU A 157 9.04 2.92 -1.09
C LEU A 157 7.57 2.89 -1.50
N THR A 158 6.74 3.80 -1.01
CA THR A 158 5.32 3.88 -1.38
C THR A 158 4.85 5.31 -1.53
N ALA A 159 3.82 5.55 -2.34
CA ALA A 159 3.16 6.84 -2.45
C ALA A 159 1.69 6.69 -2.86
N ILE A 160 0.92 7.73 -2.52
CA ILE A 160 -0.39 8.01 -3.11
C ILE A 160 -0.19 9.10 -4.16
N LEU A 161 -0.59 8.83 -5.40
CA LEU A 161 -0.45 9.67 -6.59
C LEU A 161 -1.82 10.07 -7.16
#